data_AF-A0A401J7A4-F1
#
_entry.id   AF-A0A401J7A4-F1
#
_cell.length_a   1.000
_cell.length_b   1.000
_cell.length_c   1.000
_cell.angle_alpha   90.00
_cell.angle_beta   90.00
_cell.angle_gamma   90.00
#
_symmetry.space_group_name_H-M   'P 1'
#
loop_
_entity.id
_entity.type
_entity.pdbx_description
1 polymer ?
#
loop_
_entity_poly.entity_id
_entity_poly.type
_entity_poly.pdbx_seq_one_letter_code
_entity_poly.pdbx_strand_id
1 'polypeptide(L)'
;MAELFGTPADDILVGTSVSDTISGLDGNDVIDGVMGTDNLFGGDGNDRFVFSGIKFTSPEPQVGTIDGGNGFDEIDVSNLSPTAIYSNILSLGNQKFELLNIERVTLGSGNNYISASNAPYEIISGSGIDRLTITGAANVNAGAGNDYFFVSPSLGSKGAEFTSGILNGGDGVDTLATNILAEVDLEAGTAKVWNASYTISGFENVTVTGYSDSTKVRGDAKSNVITASDSSSAGVSFDGRGGNDLLTGSNYADTLRGGNGADRISGLGGADFIFGDNGNDVIDALGDGDTIDGGSGFDSVKYLELTRTFSVSSGDMAARVSSGSNTDRISTVENVEFRDATLTFDADSNAAYVMRLYGSVLNREPDAVGLDSWLDRMDRGLSKVAVAEAFVGSPEFLRVTGSLSTPDFVEFLYTSALGRSSDAAGKANWVANIDAGLSRAEAVIGFSESNEHRALTSDTLAKGLWITDENFQQVAALYDSFADRLPDKEGLLNWVSGLELGTSSLKDVADGFANSIEFSQKTGGLSNEDLVEYMYQNTLDRGADPGGKQAWVRALEGGMTKGELLLGFSSSEEHFTLIQDHIYSGVEFLI
;
A
#
# COMPACT_ATOMS: atom_id res chain seq x y z
N MET A 1 47.86 36.35 6.59
CA MET A 1 49.06 35.86 5.89
C MET A 1 50.21 35.87 6.85
N ALA A 2 50.13 34.91 7.76
CA ALA A 2 51.25 34.28 8.40
C ALA A 2 51.82 33.21 7.45
N GLU A 3 53.13 33.00 7.53
CA GLU A 3 53.82 31.82 7.00
C GLU A 3 54.31 31.02 8.21
N LEU A 4 53.87 29.77 8.33
CA LEU A 4 54.16 28.87 9.44
C LEU A 4 54.87 27.62 8.90
N PHE A 5 55.95 27.22 9.56
CA PHE A 5 56.71 26.02 9.22
C PHE A 5 56.85 25.17 10.48
N GLY A 6 56.51 23.88 10.37
CA GLY A 6 56.78 22.87 11.36
C GLY A 6 58.24 22.43 11.36
N THR A 7 58.47 21.23 11.86
CA THR A 7 59.74 20.58 12.06
C THR A 7 59.68 19.16 11.46
N PRO A 8 60.78 18.41 11.43
CA PRO A 8 60.73 17.01 10.99
C PRO A 8 60.08 16.02 12.01
N ALA A 9 59.23 16.50 12.91
CA ALA A 9 58.58 15.72 13.96
C ALA A 9 57.11 16.14 14.06
N ASP A 10 56.27 15.25 14.59
CA ASP A 10 54.83 15.50 14.78
C ASP A 10 54.55 16.85 15.46
N ASP A 11 53.97 17.78 14.72
CA ASP A 11 53.67 19.15 15.12
C ASP A 11 52.16 19.42 15.21
N ILE A 12 51.79 20.45 15.98
CA ILE A 12 50.45 21.02 15.99
C ILE A 12 50.57 22.47 15.55
N LEU A 13 50.12 22.76 14.34
CA LEU A 13 50.22 24.07 13.71
C LEU A 13 48.84 24.71 13.63
N VAL A 14 48.72 25.95 14.11
CA VAL A 14 47.44 26.68 14.13
C VAL A 14 47.59 27.99 13.40
N GLY A 15 46.76 28.18 12.37
CA GLY A 15 46.67 29.40 11.58
C GLY A 15 46.01 30.57 12.32
N THR A 16 45.71 31.62 11.57
CA THR A 16 45.08 32.85 12.04
C THR A 16 43.70 33.01 11.40
N SER A 17 43.03 34.14 11.61
CA SER A 17 41.70 34.42 11.01
C SER A 17 41.75 35.04 9.61
N VAL A 18 42.93 35.05 8.99
CA VAL A 18 43.19 35.53 7.64
C VAL A 18 43.91 34.44 6.85
N SER A 19 43.87 34.49 5.51
CA SER A 19 44.60 33.54 4.65
C SER A 19 46.07 33.40 5.02
N ASP A 20 46.50 32.18 5.30
CA ASP A 20 47.84 31.80 5.73
C ASP A 20 48.47 30.74 4.81
N THR A 21 49.78 30.54 4.97
CA THR A 21 50.53 29.43 4.36
C THR A 21 51.17 28.63 5.48
N ILE A 22 50.82 27.34 5.61
CA ILE A 22 51.27 26.47 6.71
C ILE A 22 51.89 25.20 6.11
N SER A 23 53.09 24.83 6.54
CA SER A 23 53.80 23.61 6.09
C SER A 23 54.22 22.77 7.30
N GLY A 24 53.81 21.49 7.33
CA GLY A 24 54.15 20.51 8.35
C GLY A 24 55.61 20.04 8.29
N LEU A 25 56.04 19.59 7.09
CA LEU A 25 57.34 18.98 6.75
C LEU A 25 57.35 17.46 6.91
N ASP A 26 58.13 16.89 7.83
CA ASP A 26 58.13 15.45 8.06
C ASP A 26 57.43 15.21 9.41
N GLY A 27 56.72 14.10 9.58
CA GLY A 27 56.01 13.79 10.83
C GLY A 27 54.52 13.63 10.60
N ASN A 28 53.77 13.23 11.63
CA ASN A 28 52.32 13.17 11.56
C ASN A 28 51.75 14.45 12.18
N ASP A 29 51.48 15.45 11.36
CA ASP A 29 51.15 16.79 11.79
C ASP A 29 49.64 17.01 11.93
N VAL A 30 49.26 17.89 12.85
CA VAL A 30 47.89 18.42 12.94
C VAL A 30 47.89 19.88 12.55
N ILE A 31 47.26 20.21 11.42
CA ILE A 31 47.22 21.56 10.86
C ILE A 31 45.81 22.13 10.95
N ASP A 32 45.61 23.14 11.80
CA ASP A 32 44.35 23.89 11.94
C ASP A 32 44.38 25.17 11.10
N GLY A 33 43.61 25.20 10.02
CA GLY A 33 43.52 26.36 9.11
C GLY A 33 42.72 27.54 9.70
N VAL A 34 41.90 27.32 10.73
CA VAL A 34 41.02 28.34 11.32
C VAL A 34 40.17 29.05 10.24
N MET A 35 40.19 30.39 10.13
CA MET A 35 39.39 31.13 9.15
C MET A 35 40.30 31.75 8.10
N GLY A 36 39.96 31.60 6.83
CA GLY A 36 40.82 32.11 5.77
C GLY A 36 40.72 31.27 4.52
N THR A 37 41.26 31.77 3.42
CA THR A 37 41.56 30.91 2.27
C THR A 37 43.04 30.57 2.37
N ASP A 38 43.35 29.45 3.01
CA ASP A 38 44.70 29.06 3.41
C ASP A 38 45.35 28.11 2.39
N ASN A 39 46.68 28.05 2.40
CA ASN A 39 47.46 27.02 1.72
C ASN A 39 48.14 26.15 2.77
N LEU A 40 47.66 24.92 2.94
CA LEU A 40 48.07 23.98 3.97
C LEU A 40 48.81 22.82 3.28
N PHE A 41 50.02 22.52 3.74
CA PHE A 41 50.88 21.45 3.22
C PHE A 41 51.28 20.55 4.38
N GLY A 42 50.96 19.25 4.30
CA GLY A 42 51.35 18.24 5.29
C GLY A 42 52.83 17.91 5.14
N GLY A 43 53.15 17.12 4.11
CA GLY A 43 54.50 16.75 3.74
C GLY A 43 54.69 15.23 3.78
N ASP A 44 55.73 14.73 4.44
CA ASP A 44 55.93 13.29 4.61
C ASP A 44 55.35 12.84 5.96
N GLY A 45 54.40 11.91 5.96
CA GLY A 45 53.77 11.38 7.17
C GLY A 45 52.27 11.26 7.02
N ASN A 46 51.57 10.94 8.10
CA ASN A 46 50.10 10.85 8.10
C ASN A 46 49.53 12.10 8.76
N ASP A 47 49.16 13.08 7.96
CA ASP A 47 48.78 14.40 8.42
C ASP A 47 47.26 14.54 8.60
N ARG A 48 46.86 15.42 9.52
CA ARG A 48 45.46 15.72 9.81
C ARG A 48 45.17 17.21 9.70
N PHE A 49 44.32 17.58 8.77
CA PHE A 49 43.84 18.96 8.59
C PHE A 49 42.51 19.17 9.29
N VAL A 50 42.42 20.19 10.14
CA VAL A 50 41.21 20.56 10.87
C VAL A 50 40.91 22.04 10.70
N PHE A 51 39.69 22.46 11.06
CA PHE A 51 39.29 23.87 11.02
C PHE A 51 38.47 24.22 12.26
N SER A 52 39.04 25.05 13.14
CA SER A 52 38.35 25.53 14.35
C SER A 52 37.42 26.74 14.12
N GLY A 53 37.34 27.25 12.89
CA GLY A 53 36.42 28.33 12.51
C GLY A 53 36.02 28.31 11.04
N ILE A 54 34.86 28.88 10.72
CA ILE A 54 34.39 29.06 9.33
C ILE A 54 33.95 30.50 9.08
N LYS A 55 34.20 30.98 7.86
CA LYS A 55 33.91 32.34 7.43
C LYS A 55 32.73 32.35 6.46
N PHE A 56 31.64 33.00 6.87
CA PHE A 56 30.42 33.17 6.06
C PHE A 56 30.40 34.47 5.24
N THR A 57 31.43 35.30 5.31
CA THR A 57 31.49 36.58 4.59
C THR A 57 32.86 36.74 3.93
N SER A 58 32.93 36.65 2.59
CA SER A 58 34.12 37.07 1.85
C SER A 58 33.73 37.60 0.47
N PRO A 59 34.31 38.73 0.00
CA PRO A 59 34.19 39.16 -1.39
C PRO A 59 35.09 38.28 -2.30
N GLU A 60 34.51 37.80 -3.40
CA GLU A 60 35.10 36.95 -4.47
C GLU A 60 35.66 35.56 -4.06
N PRO A 61 35.61 34.54 -4.96
CA PRO A 61 36.00 33.18 -4.63
C PRO A 61 37.52 33.02 -4.73
N GLN A 62 38.23 33.21 -3.61
CA GLN A 62 39.59 32.68 -3.48
C GLN A 62 39.51 31.20 -3.10
N VAL A 63 40.25 30.37 -3.83
CA VAL A 63 40.40 28.93 -3.56
C VAL A 63 41.79 28.71 -3.00
N GLY A 64 41.85 28.15 -1.80
CA GLY A 64 43.07 27.77 -1.11
C GLY A 64 43.48 26.36 -1.51
N THR A 65 44.55 25.85 -0.93
CA THR A 65 45.04 24.49 -1.22
C THR A 65 45.19 23.71 0.07
N ILE A 66 44.79 22.45 0.07
CA ILE A 66 45.18 21.48 1.09
C ILE A 66 45.88 20.35 0.36
N ASP A 67 47.17 20.17 0.64
CA ASP A 67 48.02 19.14 0.06
C ASP A 67 48.57 18.26 1.17
N GLY A 68 48.14 17.00 1.24
CA GLY A 68 48.59 16.06 2.28
C GLY A 68 50.05 15.67 2.10
N GLY A 69 50.42 15.27 0.89
CA GLY A 69 51.78 14.89 0.54
C GLY A 69 51.95 13.38 0.46
N ASN A 70 52.96 12.83 1.13
CA ASN A 70 53.22 11.39 1.16
C ASN A 70 52.72 10.80 2.47
N GLY A 71 51.71 9.95 2.40
CA GLY A 71 51.30 9.12 3.52
C GLY A 71 49.82 8.83 3.45
N PHE A 72 49.17 8.75 4.62
CA PHE A 72 47.73 8.70 4.72
C PHE A 72 47.25 9.97 5.41
N ASP A 73 46.66 10.86 4.62
CA ASP A 73 46.29 12.21 5.04
C ASP A 73 44.77 12.36 5.13
N GLU A 74 44.32 12.98 6.22
CA GLU A 74 42.90 13.14 6.55
C GLU A 74 42.52 14.61 6.75
N ILE A 75 41.43 15.03 6.11
CA ILE A 75 40.73 16.27 6.45
C ILE A 75 39.56 15.91 7.39
N ASP A 76 39.53 16.50 8.58
CA ASP A 76 38.44 16.36 9.52
C ASP A 76 37.78 17.71 9.82
N VAL A 77 36.60 17.89 9.23
CA VAL A 77 35.71 19.03 9.47
C VAL A 77 34.40 18.61 10.13
N SER A 78 34.43 17.51 10.90
CA SER A 78 33.27 16.91 11.57
C SER A 78 32.52 17.88 12.51
N ASN A 79 33.24 18.87 13.05
CA ASN A 79 32.70 19.89 13.95
C ASN A 79 32.07 21.09 13.22
N LEU A 80 32.07 21.09 11.88
CA LEU A 80 31.63 22.23 11.07
C LEU A 80 30.32 21.95 10.33
N SER A 81 29.53 23.01 10.10
CA SER A 81 28.28 22.92 9.35
C SER A 81 27.88 24.30 8.80
N PRO A 82 27.40 24.43 7.55
CA PRO A 82 27.30 23.39 6.52
C PRO A 82 28.64 23.14 5.81
N THR A 83 28.83 21.91 5.34
CA THR A 83 30.00 21.47 4.56
C THR A 83 29.59 20.88 3.21
N ALA A 84 30.41 21.05 2.18
CA ALA A 84 30.14 20.53 0.84
C ALA A 84 31.43 20.15 0.10
N ILE A 85 31.35 19.15 -0.78
CA ILE A 85 32.43 18.76 -1.69
C ILE A 85 31.91 18.81 -3.13
N TYR A 86 32.64 19.48 -4.00
CA TYR A 86 32.39 19.48 -5.44
C TYR A 86 33.66 19.07 -6.19
N SER A 87 33.68 17.85 -6.73
CA SER A 87 34.87 17.23 -7.35
C SER A 87 36.06 17.18 -6.38
N ASN A 88 37.10 17.99 -6.56
CA ASN A 88 38.25 18.11 -5.65
C ASN A 88 38.24 19.41 -4.82
N ILE A 89 37.08 20.08 -4.71
CA ILE A 89 36.95 21.32 -3.95
C ILE A 89 36.12 21.09 -2.69
N LEU A 90 36.75 21.23 -1.52
CA LEU A 90 36.07 21.32 -0.23
C LEU A 90 35.57 22.74 0.02
N SER A 91 34.30 22.89 0.40
CA SER A 91 33.69 24.17 0.76
C SER A 91 33.27 24.18 2.23
N LEU A 92 33.79 25.13 3.00
CA LEU A 92 33.48 25.35 4.42
C LEU A 92 32.84 26.74 4.56
N GLY A 93 31.50 26.81 4.55
CA GLY A 93 30.81 28.09 4.38
C GLY A 93 31.17 28.75 3.03
N ASN A 94 31.82 29.92 3.07
CA ASN A 94 32.30 30.60 1.85
C ASN A 94 33.80 30.36 1.56
N GLN A 95 34.51 29.62 2.40
CA GLN A 95 35.90 29.20 2.13
C GLN A 95 35.89 28.01 1.16
N LYS A 96 36.86 27.97 0.25
CA LYS A 96 37.03 26.89 -0.73
C LYS A 96 38.48 26.43 -0.74
N PHE A 97 38.69 25.13 -0.84
CA PHE A 97 40.02 24.51 -0.86
C PHE A 97 40.09 23.46 -1.95
N GLU A 98 41.08 23.57 -2.83
CA GLU A 98 41.48 22.49 -3.72
C GLU A 98 42.23 21.43 -2.91
N LEU A 99 41.81 20.17 -3.08
CA LEU A 99 42.37 19.02 -2.37
C LEU A 99 43.37 18.29 -3.27
N LEU A 100 44.58 18.06 -2.75
CA LEU A 100 45.67 17.34 -3.40
C LEU A 100 46.24 16.32 -2.42
N ASN A 101 46.56 15.11 -2.91
CA ASN A 101 47.18 14.04 -2.10
C ASN A 101 46.49 13.86 -0.73
N ILE A 102 45.17 13.71 -0.74
CA ILE A 102 44.36 13.42 0.45
C ILE A 102 43.76 12.04 0.27
N GLU A 103 43.72 11.25 1.34
CA GLU A 103 43.15 9.90 1.33
C GLU A 103 41.74 9.86 1.95
N ARG A 104 41.42 10.76 2.89
CA ARG A 104 40.09 10.83 3.52
C ARG A 104 39.62 12.26 3.77
N VAL A 105 38.32 12.48 3.56
CA VAL A 105 37.61 13.68 4.00
C VAL A 105 36.41 13.31 4.87
N THR A 106 36.43 13.73 6.14
CA THR A 106 35.34 13.59 7.10
C THR A 106 34.60 14.91 7.23
N LEU A 107 33.34 14.94 6.80
CA LEU A 107 32.46 16.10 6.86
C LEU A 107 31.67 16.18 8.18
N GLY A 108 31.03 17.32 8.42
CA GLY A 108 30.39 17.60 9.70
C GLY A 108 28.90 17.36 9.74
N SER A 109 28.39 17.41 10.98
CA SER A 109 26.97 17.16 11.26
C SER A 109 26.05 18.18 10.56
N GLY A 110 24.92 17.74 10.03
CA GLY A 110 23.96 18.54 9.26
C GLY A 110 23.83 18.02 7.83
N ASN A 111 23.00 18.68 7.01
CA ASN A 111 22.74 18.22 5.64
C ASN A 111 23.84 18.69 4.69
N ASN A 112 24.61 17.74 4.19
CA ASN A 112 25.76 17.94 3.33
C ASN A 112 25.38 17.78 1.84
N TYR A 113 26.11 18.47 0.98
CA TYR A 113 25.99 18.33 -0.47
C TYR A 113 27.32 17.86 -1.05
N ILE A 114 27.34 16.68 -1.63
CA ILE A 114 28.54 16.03 -2.16
C ILE A 114 28.33 15.77 -3.65
N SER A 115 29.29 16.17 -4.46
CA SER A 115 29.36 15.83 -5.88
C SER A 115 30.71 15.19 -6.16
N ALA A 116 30.75 13.87 -6.21
CA ALA A 116 31.96 13.09 -6.38
C ALA A 116 32.08 12.54 -7.81
N SER A 117 33.18 12.88 -8.47
CA SER A 117 33.52 12.45 -9.83
C SER A 117 34.96 11.98 -9.86
N ASN A 118 35.19 10.67 -9.82
CA ASN A 118 36.54 10.08 -9.71
C ASN A 118 37.30 10.63 -8.50
N ALA A 119 36.63 10.68 -7.34
CA ALA A 119 37.26 11.11 -6.10
C ALA A 119 38.33 10.07 -5.70
N PRO A 120 39.62 10.44 -5.61
CA PRO A 120 40.68 9.52 -5.23
C PRO A 120 40.69 9.19 -3.73
N TYR A 121 39.88 9.90 -2.94
CA TYR A 121 39.76 9.79 -1.49
C TYR A 121 38.44 9.15 -1.04
N GLU A 122 38.44 8.65 0.19
CA GLU A 122 37.24 8.26 0.93
C GLU A 122 36.50 9.50 1.45
N ILE A 123 35.18 9.52 1.32
CA ILE A 123 34.31 10.57 1.86
C ILE A 123 33.46 9.97 2.98
N ILE A 124 33.48 10.59 4.16
CA ILE A 124 32.56 10.30 5.26
C ILE A 124 31.68 11.54 5.44
N SER A 125 30.37 11.47 5.12
CA SER A 125 29.53 12.68 5.15
C SER A 125 29.02 13.07 6.55
N GLY A 126 28.94 12.10 7.46
CA GLY A 126 28.73 12.37 8.89
C GLY A 126 27.33 12.01 9.33
N SER A 127 26.62 12.95 9.95
CA SER A 127 25.23 12.74 10.38
C SER A 127 24.35 13.81 9.76
N GLY A 128 23.16 13.49 9.26
CA GLY A 128 22.32 14.48 8.58
C GLY A 128 21.36 13.82 7.59
N ILE A 129 20.75 14.62 6.73
CA ILE A 129 20.13 14.12 5.50
C ILE A 129 20.98 14.66 4.37
N ASP A 130 21.92 13.84 3.93
CA ASP A 130 22.96 14.20 2.98
C ASP A 130 22.53 13.89 1.55
N ARG A 131 23.01 14.70 0.61
CA ARG A 131 22.73 14.56 -0.82
C ARG A 131 24.03 14.37 -1.58
N LEU A 132 24.16 13.21 -2.21
CA LEU A 132 25.37 12.76 -2.83
C LEU A 132 25.12 12.50 -4.32
N THR A 133 25.88 13.15 -5.18
CA THR A 133 25.85 12.94 -6.64
C THR A 133 27.14 12.26 -7.06
N ILE A 134 27.03 11.05 -7.61
CA ILE A 134 28.16 10.22 -8.02
C ILE A 134 28.17 10.08 -9.54
N THR A 135 29.18 10.62 -10.20
CA THR A 135 29.30 10.60 -11.68
C THR A 135 30.53 9.84 -12.19
N GLY A 136 31.31 9.24 -11.28
CA GLY A 136 32.48 8.42 -11.56
C GLY A 136 32.82 7.47 -10.41
N ALA A 137 34.08 7.07 -10.30
CA ALA A 137 34.57 6.28 -9.16
C ALA A 137 34.51 7.12 -7.87
N ALA A 138 34.02 6.55 -6.78
CA ALA A 138 33.95 7.21 -5.47
C ALA A 138 33.82 6.16 -4.36
N ASN A 139 34.47 6.42 -3.21
CA ASN A 139 34.28 5.65 -1.99
C ASN A 139 33.62 6.57 -0.95
N VAL A 140 32.39 6.24 -0.57
CA VAL A 140 31.56 7.13 0.23
C VAL A 140 30.81 6.35 1.31
N ASN A 141 30.85 6.87 2.53
CA ASN A 141 30.06 6.41 3.66
C ASN A 141 29.21 7.60 4.14
N ALA A 142 27.89 7.52 4.02
CA ALA A 142 27.03 8.65 4.37
C ALA A 142 26.79 8.79 5.88
N GLY A 143 27.01 7.72 6.64
CA GLY A 143 26.99 7.79 8.09
C GLY A 143 25.57 7.69 8.63
N ALA A 144 25.08 8.67 9.39
CA ALA A 144 23.79 8.55 10.07
C ALA A 144 22.73 9.51 9.52
N GLY A 145 21.52 9.00 9.32
CA GLY A 145 20.35 9.72 8.85
C GLY A 145 19.83 9.16 7.54
N ASN A 146 18.86 9.83 6.91
CA ASN A 146 18.21 9.30 5.71
C ASN A 146 18.83 9.97 4.49
N ASP A 147 19.86 9.35 3.94
CA ASP A 147 20.70 9.94 2.92
C ASP A 147 20.25 9.56 1.51
N TYR A 148 20.64 10.40 0.54
CA TYR A 148 20.22 10.25 -0.85
C TYR A 148 21.43 10.25 -1.79
N PHE A 149 21.66 9.10 -2.43
CA PHE A 149 22.68 8.90 -3.45
C PHE A 149 22.05 8.97 -4.83
N PHE A 150 22.52 9.88 -5.69
CA PHE A 150 22.18 9.93 -7.10
C PHE A 150 23.39 9.49 -7.93
N VAL A 151 23.31 8.30 -8.51
CA VAL A 151 24.38 7.68 -9.29
C VAL A 151 24.05 7.79 -10.78
N SER A 152 24.86 8.59 -11.49
CA SER A 152 24.69 8.91 -12.91
C SER A 152 26.07 9.01 -13.57
N PRO A 153 26.78 7.89 -13.78
CA PRO A 153 28.12 7.91 -14.35
C PRO A 153 28.13 8.60 -15.72
N SER A 154 29.17 9.39 -16.00
CA SER A 154 29.25 10.14 -17.25
C SER A 154 29.24 9.19 -18.46
N LEU A 155 28.46 9.53 -19.49
CA LEU A 155 28.42 8.80 -20.77
C LEU A 155 29.71 9.07 -21.55
N GLY A 156 30.82 8.49 -21.09
CA GLY A 156 32.08 8.50 -21.82
C GLY A 156 31.96 7.76 -23.17
N SER A 157 32.84 8.09 -24.11
CA SER A 157 32.95 7.38 -25.38
C SER A 157 33.10 5.87 -25.13
N LYS A 158 32.37 5.04 -25.89
CA LYS A 158 32.45 3.55 -25.86
C LYS A 158 33.89 3.08 -25.63
N GLY A 159 34.17 2.53 -24.44
CA GLY A 159 35.47 1.94 -24.10
C GLY A 159 36.28 2.63 -23.00
N ALA A 160 35.77 3.66 -22.32
CA ALA A 160 36.42 4.24 -21.13
C ALA A 160 36.32 3.31 -19.90
N GLU A 161 37.35 3.34 -19.06
CA GLU A 161 37.63 2.45 -17.93
C GLU A 161 36.44 2.25 -16.96
N PHE A 162 36.37 1.03 -16.40
CA PHE A 162 35.37 0.63 -15.41
C PHE A 162 35.55 1.44 -14.13
N THR A 163 34.76 2.50 -13.97
CA THR A 163 34.66 3.19 -12.68
C THR A 163 34.01 2.24 -11.68
N SER A 164 34.73 1.98 -10.59
CA SER A 164 34.25 1.21 -9.45
C SER A 164 34.40 2.01 -8.16
N GLY A 165 33.57 1.70 -7.17
CA GLY A 165 33.53 2.42 -5.92
C GLY A 165 32.71 1.69 -4.87
N ILE A 166 32.82 2.14 -3.63
CA ILE A 166 32.06 1.64 -2.49
C ILE A 166 31.09 2.74 -2.07
N LEU A 167 29.80 2.45 -2.05
CA LEU A 167 28.77 3.37 -1.58
C LEU A 167 28.08 2.73 -0.38
N ASN A 168 28.10 3.42 0.76
CA ASN A 168 27.44 2.96 1.97
C ASN A 168 26.47 4.05 2.44
N GLY A 169 25.18 3.73 2.54
CA GLY A 169 24.17 4.63 3.10
C GLY A 169 24.41 4.84 4.59
N GLY A 170 24.57 3.75 5.33
CA GLY A 170 24.92 3.80 6.76
C GLY A 170 23.73 3.50 7.65
N ASP A 171 23.55 4.29 8.70
CA ASP A 171 22.47 4.16 9.68
C ASP A 171 21.29 5.05 9.28
N GLY A 172 20.16 4.47 8.92
CA GLY A 172 18.96 5.25 8.60
C GLY A 172 18.10 4.54 7.57
N VAL A 173 17.33 5.31 6.82
CA VAL A 173 16.61 4.83 5.62
C VAL A 173 17.19 5.55 4.43
N ASP A 174 18.11 4.87 3.75
CA ASP A 174 18.92 5.48 2.69
C ASP A 174 18.39 5.11 1.30
N THR A 175 18.58 6.04 0.36
CA THR A 175 18.07 5.90 -1.01
C THR A 175 19.18 5.89 -2.03
N LEU A 176 19.23 4.84 -2.85
CA LEU A 176 20.03 4.78 -4.07
C LEU A 176 19.16 5.11 -5.29
N ALA A 177 19.46 6.21 -5.95
CA ALA A 177 18.77 6.68 -7.14
C ALA A 177 19.66 6.64 -8.38
N THR A 178 19.09 6.24 -9.52
CA THR A 178 19.77 6.24 -10.82
C THR A 178 18.87 6.85 -11.90
N ASN A 179 19.46 7.33 -12.99
CA ASN A 179 18.75 7.93 -14.14
C ASN A 179 19.06 7.29 -15.49
N ILE A 180 19.73 6.13 -15.45
CA ILE A 180 20.12 5.36 -16.61
C ILE A 180 19.96 3.88 -16.27
N LEU A 181 20.10 3.02 -17.28
CA LEU A 181 20.01 1.56 -17.13
C LEU A 181 20.81 1.07 -15.93
N ALA A 182 20.13 0.38 -15.01
CA ALA A 182 20.75 -0.15 -13.81
C ALA A 182 20.38 -1.63 -13.56
N GLU A 183 21.31 -2.34 -12.93
CA GLU A 183 21.06 -3.61 -12.25
C GLU A 183 21.51 -3.45 -10.80
N VAL A 184 20.57 -3.40 -9.87
CA VAL A 184 20.81 -3.24 -8.44
C VAL A 184 20.39 -4.51 -7.72
N ASP A 185 21.23 -4.98 -6.79
CA ASP A 185 20.97 -6.14 -5.95
C ASP A 185 21.46 -5.80 -4.52
N LEU A 186 20.50 -5.48 -3.64
CA LEU A 186 20.79 -5.00 -2.29
C LEU A 186 21.41 -6.10 -1.40
N GLU A 187 20.93 -7.34 -1.51
CA GLU A 187 21.47 -8.47 -0.74
C GLU A 187 22.87 -8.86 -1.19
N ALA A 188 23.12 -8.87 -2.52
CA ALA A 188 24.45 -9.12 -3.05
C ALA A 188 25.41 -7.94 -2.80
N GLY A 189 24.88 -6.78 -2.41
CA GLY A 189 25.65 -5.56 -2.20
C GLY A 189 26.26 -5.04 -3.50
N THR A 190 25.52 -5.11 -4.62
CA THR A 190 26.03 -4.68 -5.94
C THR A 190 25.08 -3.74 -6.65
N ALA A 191 25.63 -2.69 -7.25
CA ALA A 191 24.91 -1.83 -8.20
C ALA A 191 25.73 -1.64 -9.46
N LYS A 192 25.17 -2.04 -10.60
CA LYS A 192 25.73 -1.78 -11.91
C LYS A 192 24.90 -0.71 -12.59
N VAL A 193 25.47 0.46 -12.79
CA VAL A 193 24.81 1.60 -13.44
C VAL A 193 25.50 1.83 -14.77
N TRP A 194 24.83 1.43 -15.86
CA TRP A 194 25.40 1.31 -17.20
C TRP A 194 26.66 0.42 -17.25
N ASN A 195 27.85 1.00 -17.38
CA ASN A 195 29.13 0.28 -17.39
C ASN A 195 29.92 0.42 -16.08
N ALA A 196 29.45 1.22 -15.11
CA ALA A 196 30.05 1.39 -13.79
C ALA A 196 29.55 0.30 -12.82
N SER A 197 30.39 -0.14 -11.90
CA SER A 197 30.06 -1.18 -10.91
C SER A 197 30.43 -0.73 -9.51
N TYR A 198 29.47 -0.69 -8.61
CA TYR A 198 29.64 -0.26 -7.23
C TYR A 198 29.35 -1.42 -6.28
N THR A 199 30.16 -1.53 -5.24
CA THR A 199 29.77 -2.28 -4.03
C THR A 199 28.89 -1.36 -3.21
N ILE A 200 27.70 -1.83 -2.84
CA ILE A 200 26.73 -1.06 -2.10
C ILE A 200 26.37 -1.74 -0.77
N SER A 201 26.03 -0.94 0.23
CA SER A 201 25.51 -1.43 1.51
C SER A 201 24.66 -0.36 2.20
N GLY A 202 23.79 -0.78 3.12
CA GLY A 202 22.98 0.13 3.93
C GLY A 202 22.03 0.97 3.10
N PHE A 203 21.38 0.39 2.09
CA PHE A 203 20.33 1.05 1.33
C PHE A 203 19.03 0.27 1.51
N GLU A 204 17.95 0.96 1.82
CA GLU A 204 16.60 0.39 1.95
C GLU A 204 15.73 0.77 0.75
N ASN A 205 16.03 1.89 0.08
CA ASN A 205 15.24 2.39 -1.02
C ASN A 205 16.05 2.42 -2.32
N VAL A 206 15.40 2.06 -3.42
CA VAL A 206 15.97 2.19 -4.77
C VAL A 206 14.99 2.95 -5.66
N THR A 207 15.48 3.97 -6.35
CA THR A 207 14.70 4.73 -7.34
C THR A 207 15.39 4.71 -8.69
N VAL A 208 14.66 4.30 -9.74
CA VAL A 208 15.21 4.26 -11.10
C VAL A 208 14.44 5.19 -12.03
N THR A 209 15.17 6.03 -12.77
CA THR A 209 14.62 7.06 -13.66
C THR A 209 15.29 7.00 -15.04
N GLY A 210 14.72 7.63 -16.07
CA GLY A 210 15.40 7.90 -17.36
C GLY A 210 15.95 6.70 -18.16
N TYR A 211 15.47 5.48 -17.94
CA TYR A 211 16.01 4.28 -18.59
C TYR A 211 15.37 3.99 -19.96
N SER A 212 16.17 3.41 -20.86
CA SER A 212 15.77 3.06 -22.23
C SER A 212 15.69 1.55 -22.51
N ASP A 213 16.15 0.73 -21.56
CA ASP A 213 16.12 -0.73 -21.60
C ASP A 213 15.67 -1.25 -20.22
N SER A 214 15.25 -2.52 -20.15
CA SER A 214 14.74 -3.12 -18.92
C SER A 214 15.74 -3.05 -17.77
N THR A 215 15.38 -2.29 -16.74
CA THR A 215 16.14 -2.09 -15.51
C THR A 215 15.74 -3.14 -14.48
N LYS A 216 16.71 -3.65 -13.72
CA LYS A 216 16.51 -4.70 -12.74
C LYS A 216 16.86 -4.22 -11.35
N VAL A 217 15.99 -4.43 -10.39
CA VAL A 217 16.27 -4.16 -8.98
C VAL A 217 15.83 -5.36 -8.16
N ARG A 218 16.72 -5.84 -7.29
CA ARG A 218 16.42 -6.85 -6.29
C ARG A 218 16.66 -6.28 -4.90
N GLY A 219 15.69 -6.45 -4.03
CA GLY A 219 15.76 -6.11 -2.62
C GLY A 219 16.65 -7.05 -1.82
N ASP A 220 16.50 -7.00 -0.51
CA ASP A 220 17.16 -7.88 0.46
C ASP A 220 16.14 -8.61 1.35
N ALA A 221 16.51 -8.91 2.59
CA ALA A 221 15.60 -9.57 3.53
C ALA A 221 14.83 -8.58 4.43
N LYS A 222 14.98 -7.27 4.21
CA LYS A 222 14.30 -6.20 4.92
C LYS A 222 13.22 -5.60 4.01
N SER A 223 12.27 -4.90 4.63
CA SER A 223 11.34 -4.01 3.92
C SER A 223 12.09 -2.95 3.11
N ASN A 224 11.91 -2.97 1.79
CA ASN A 224 12.49 -2.05 0.83
C ASN A 224 11.41 -1.21 0.14
N VAL A 225 11.79 -0.03 -0.33
CA VAL A 225 10.95 0.78 -1.24
C VAL A 225 11.62 0.85 -2.60
N ILE A 226 11.03 0.21 -3.61
CA ILE A 226 11.59 0.13 -4.95
C ILE A 226 10.62 0.80 -5.93
N THR A 227 11.08 1.86 -6.59
CA THR A 227 10.21 2.71 -7.42
C THR A 227 10.85 3.01 -8.77
N ALA A 228 10.06 2.88 -9.85
CA ALA A 228 10.38 3.45 -11.14
C ALA A 228 9.67 4.80 -11.31
N SER A 229 10.34 5.79 -11.93
CA SER A 229 9.71 7.07 -12.27
C SER A 229 9.21 7.11 -13.72
N ASP A 230 8.19 7.93 -13.97
CA ASP A 230 7.50 8.15 -15.24
C ASP A 230 8.35 8.68 -16.42
N SER A 231 9.63 8.96 -16.22
CA SER A 231 10.53 9.49 -17.27
C SER A 231 11.18 8.40 -18.14
N SER A 232 10.73 7.15 -18.02
CA SER A 232 11.28 5.99 -18.71
C SER A 232 10.65 5.74 -20.09
N SER A 233 11.21 4.79 -20.84
CA SER A 233 10.69 4.35 -22.15
C SER A 233 10.61 2.83 -22.31
N ALA A 234 10.73 2.11 -21.20
CA ALA A 234 10.68 0.65 -21.11
C ALA A 234 10.08 0.26 -19.75
N GLY A 235 9.76 -1.02 -19.56
CA GLY A 235 9.36 -1.57 -18.26
C GLY A 235 10.55 -2.03 -17.41
N VAL A 236 10.28 -2.36 -16.15
CA VAL A 236 11.23 -2.78 -15.12
C VAL A 236 11.02 -4.23 -14.71
N SER A 237 12.03 -4.80 -14.04
CA SER A 237 11.90 -6.06 -13.32
C SER A 237 12.33 -5.86 -11.88
N PHE A 238 11.38 -5.86 -10.96
CA PHE A 238 11.59 -5.70 -9.52
C PHE A 238 11.27 -6.99 -8.77
N ASP A 239 12.08 -7.27 -7.75
CA ASP A 239 11.97 -8.44 -6.88
C ASP A 239 12.29 -7.97 -5.45
N GLY A 240 11.27 -7.84 -4.60
CA GLY A 240 11.41 -7.37 -3.21
C GLY A 240 12.17 -8.36 -2.32
N ARG A 241 11.96 -9.66 -2.58
CA ARG A 241 12.54 -10.83 -1.92
C ARG A 241 12.00 -11.11 -0.53
N GLY A 242 12.36 -10.35 0.49
CA GLY A 242 12.01 -10.65 1.86
C GLY A 242 11.80 -9.39 2.67
N GLY A 243 10.83 -9.40 3.58
CA GLY A 243 10.38 -8.19 4.25
C GLY A 243 9.09 -7.69 3.61
N ASN A 244 8.49 -6.65 4.21
CA ASN A 244 7.26 -6.07 3.68
C ASN A 244 7.63 -4.92 2.74
N ASP A 245 7.61 -5.17 1.45
CA ASP A 245 8.14 -4.28 0.42
C ASP A 245 7.07 -3.36 -0.17
N LEU A 246 7.49 -2.18 -0.64
CA LEU A 246 6.66 -1.30 -1.45
C LEU A 246 7.27 -1.21 -2.85
N LEU A 247 6.60 -1.83 -3.82
CA LEU A 247 7.02 -1.87 -5.21
C LEU A 247 6.11 -0.99 -6.07
N THR A 248 6.70 -0.06 -6.81
CA THR A 248 5.99 0.77 -7.78
C THR A 248 6.68 0.68 -9.14
N GLY A 249 5.99 0.09 -10.11
CA GLY A 249 6.41 -0.04 -11.50
C GLY A 249 6.40 1.28 -12.27
N SER A 250 6.21 1.18 -13.57
CA SER A 250 6.31 2.22 -14.59
C SER A 250 5.04 2.27 -15.42
N ASN A 251 4.95 3.16 -16.42
CA ASN A 251 3.80 3.17 -17.33
C ASN A 251 3.97 2.19 -18.52
N TYR A 252 4.78 1.15 -18.36
CA TYR A 252 5.09 0.15 -19.36
C TYR A 252 5.01 -1.25 -18.77
N ALA A 253 4.94 -2.28 -19.62
CA ALA A 253 4.87 -3.68 -19.19
C ALA A 253 6.06 -4.08 -18.29
N ASP A 254 5.76 -4.30 -17.02
CA ASP A 254 6.69 -4.60 -15.95
C ASP A 254 6.63 -6.07 -15.50
N THR A 255 7.62 -6.47 -14.70
CA THR A 255 7.59 -7.71 -13.93
C THR A 255 7.90 -7.39 -12.48
N LEU A 256 6.89 -7.47 -11.62
CA LEU A 256 6.99 -7.13 -10.21
C LEU A 256 6.75 -8.37 -9.36
N ARG A 257 7.64 -8.62 -8.41
CA ARG A 257 7.56 -9.75 -7.48
C ARG A 257 7.77 -9.24 -6.06
N GLY A 258 6.78 -9.42 -5.19
CA GLY A 258 6.85 -9.06 -3.77
C GLY A 258 7.91 -9.90 -3.06
N GLY A 259 7.64 -11.20 -2.89
CA GLY A 259 8.57 -12.14 -2.28
C GLY A 259 7.99 -12.72 -0.99
N ASN A 260 8.73 -12.67 0.11
CA ASN A 260 8.22 -13.09 1.41
C ASN A 260 7.91 -11.86 2.27
N GLY A 261 6.67 -11.69 2.69
CA GLY A 261 6.27 -10.57 3.51
C GLY A 261 4.86 -10.14 3.17
N ALA A 262 4.37 -9.11 3.83
CA ALA A 262 3.12 -8.46 3.43
C ALA A 262 3.48 -7.28 2.53
N ASP A 263 3.49 -7.50 1.23
CA ASP A 263 3.98 -6.56 0.23
C ASP A 263 2.87 -5.67 -0.30
N ARG A 264 3.25 -4.49 -0.77
CA ARG A 264 2.37 -3.59 -1.52
C ARG A 264 2.93 -3.34 -2.90
N ILE A 265 2.17 -3.67 -3.93
CA ILE A 265 2.64 -3.64 -5.32
C ILE A 265 1.69 -2.80 -6.16
N SER A 266 2.24 -1.91 -6.99
CA SER A 266 1.51 -1.20 -8.03
C SER A 266 2.28 -1.25 -9.33
N GLY A 267 1.67 -1.83 -10.38
CA GLY A 267 2.19 -1.84 -11.75
C GLY A 267 2.24 -0.43 -12.37
N LEU A 268 1.27 0.41 -12.00
CA LEU A 268 0.88 1.63 -12.70
C LEU A 268 0.25 1.31 -14.05
N GLY A 269 0.81 1.82 -15.15
CA GLY A 269 0.25 1.65 -16.47
C GLY A 269 0.99 0.53 -17.20
N GLY A 270 0.33 -0.28 -18.00
CA GLY A 270 1.04 -1.35 -18.69
C GLY A 270 0.19 -2.59 -18.84
N ALA A 271 0.84 -3.69 -19.17
CA ALA A 271 0.24 -5.01 -19.06
C ALA A 271 1.29 -5.83 -18.33
N ASP A 272 1.19 -5.84 -17.02
CA ASP A 272 2.26 -6.23 -16.11
C ASP A 272 2.15 -7.69 -15.69
N PHE A 273 3.26 -8.26 -15.24
CA PHE A 273 3.27 -9.50 -14.50
C PHE A 273 3.54 -9.19 -13.03
N ILE A 274 2.54 -9.40 -12.18
CA ILE A 274 2.60 -9.09 -10.75
C ILE A 274 2.45 -10.38 -9.95
N PHE A 275 3.40 -10.65 -9.07
CA PHE A 275 3.43 -11.81 -8.17
C PHE A 275 3.55 -11.32 -6.72
N GLY A 276 2.59 -11.64 -5.86
CA GLY A 276 2.71 -11.42 -4.41
C GLY A 276 3.72 -12.37 -3.78
N ASP A 277 3.59 -13.66 -4.12
CA ASP A 277 4.36 -14.80 -3.59
C ASP A 277 3.93 -15.25 -2.18
N ASN A 278 4.69 -15.02 -1.12
CA ASN A 278 4.39 -15.52 0.22
C ASN A 278 4.05 -14.38 1.16
N GLY A 279 2.86 -14.42 1.74
CA GLY A 279 2.43 -13.50 2.78
C GLY A 279 1.09 -12.88 2.41
N ASN A 280 0.76 -11.73 2.99
CA ASN A 280 -0.56 -11.13 2.79
C ASN A 280 -0.39 -9.86 1.99
N ASP A 281 -0.55 -9.97 0.68
CA ASP A 281 -0.15 -8.92 -0.25
C ASP A 281 -1.31 -8.04 -0.67
N VAL A 282 -0.99 -6.78 -0.98
CA VAL A 282 -1.92 -5.79 -1.50
C VAL A 282 -1.45 -5.28 -2.84
N ILE A 283 -2.26 -5.49 -3.88
CA ILE A 283 -1.93 -5.12 -5.25
C ILE A 283 -2.89 -4.02 -5.71
N ASP A 284 -2.37 -2.83 -5.96
CA ASP A 284 -3.14 -1.70 -6.47
C ASP A 284 -3.22 -1.78 -8.02
N ALA A 285 -4.41 -2.05 -8.58
CA ALA A 285 -4.63 -2.34 -9.99
C ALA A 285 -5.50 -1.29 -10.71
N LEU A 286 -5.31 -1.13 -12.03
CA LEU A 286 -6.01 -0.12 -12.85
C LEU A 286 -6.92 -0.69 -13.96
N GLY A 287 -6.87 -2.00 -14.26
CA GLY A 287 -7.70 -2.62 -15.30
C GLY A 287 -7.09 -2.56 -16.70
N ASP A 288 -5.78 -2.45 -16.79
CA ASP A 288 -5.01 -2.14 -17.99
C ASP A 288 -4.35 -3.34 -18.68
N GLY A 289 -4.56 -4.55 -18.17
CA GLY A 289 -4.24 -5.79 -18.89
C GLY A 289 -3.28 -6.70 -18.14
N ASP A 290 -3.25 -6.61 -16.82
CA ASP A 290 -2.26 -7.27 -15.98
C ASP A 290 -2.48 -8.77 -15.84
N THR A 291 -1.42 -9.48 -15.51
CA THR A 291 -1.48 -10.85 -14.99
C THR A 291 -1.02 -10.82 -13.54
N ILE A 292 -1.96 -11.07 -12.63
CA ILE A 292 -1.79 -10.95 -11.19
C ILE A 292 -1.95 -12.33 -10.54
N ASP A 293 -0.95 -12.72 -9.76
CA ASP A 293 -0.90 -13.94 -8.97
C ASP A 293 -0.57 -13.55 -7.52
N GLY A 294 -1.54 -13.70 -6.60
CA GLY A 294 -1.32 -13.38 -5.18
C GLY A 294 -0.32 -14.31 -4.52
N GLY A 295 -0.26 -15.57 -4.94
CA GLY A 295 0.53 -16.61 -4.29
C GLY A 295 -0.17 -17.22 -3.08
N SER A 296 0.50 -17.19 -1.93
CA SER A 296 0.09 -17.87 -0.71
C SER A 296 -0.03 -16.90 0.45
N GLY A 297 -1.12 -17.03 1.20
CA GLY A 297 -1.43 -16.17 2.33
C GLY A 297 -2.81 -15.59 2.11
N PHE A 298 -3.04 -14.34 2.52
CA PHE A 298 -4.30 -13.65 2.29
C PHE A 298 -4.05 -12.40 1.45
N ASP A 299 -4.45 -12.46 0.18
CA ASP A 299 -4.09 -11.47 -0.82
C ASP A 299 -5.30 -10.67 -1.31
N SER A 300 -5.08 -9.38 -1.55
CA SER A 300 -6.09 -8.44 -2.01
C SER A 300 -5.63 -7.69 -3.27
N VAL A 301 -6.45 -7.70 -4.32
CA VAL A 301 -6.32 -6.78 -5.46
C VAL A 301 -7.30 -5.64 -5.30
N LYS A 302 -6.84 -4.40 -5.38
CA LYS A 302 -7.64 -3.20 -5.12
C LYS A 302 -7.77 -2.32 -6.35
N TYR A 303 -9.00 -2.00 -6.71
CA TYR A 303 -9.37 -1.02 -7.71
C TYR A 303 -9.94 0.22 -7.01
N LEU A 304 -9.43 1.41 -7.35
CA LEU A 304 -9.88 2.66 -6.73
C LEU A 304 -11.25 3.16 -7.25
N GLU A 305 -11.76 2.53 -8.30
CA GLU A 305 -13.00 2.91 -8.98
C GLU A 305 -14.18 2.04 -8.56
N LEU A 306 -15.41 2.50 -8.86
CA LEU A 306 -16.64 1.74 -8.61
C LEU A 306 -16.68 0.49 -9.48
N THR A 307 -17.20 -0.62 -8.95
CA THR A 307 -17.25 -1.92 -9.63
C THR A 307 -17.84 -1.82 -11.04
N ARG A 308 -18.90 -1.02 -11.23
CA ARG A 308 -19.60 -0.86 -12.52
C ARG A 308 -18.83 -0.03 -13.56
N THR A 309 -17.67 0.54 -13.23
CA THR A 309 -16.75 1.05 -14.26
C THR A 309 -16.06 -0.08 -15.02
N PHE A 310 -16.10 -1.30 -14.47
CA PHE A 310 -15.45 -2.48 -15.04
C PHE A 310 -16.47 -3.52 -15.51
N SER A 311 -16.02 -4.39 -16.42
CA SER A 311 -16.66 -5.69 -16.64
C SER A 311 -15.93 -6.74 -15.81
N VAL A 312 -16.63 -7.30 -14.83
CA VAL A 312 -16.09 -8.33 -13.93
C VAL A 312 -16.68 -9.69 -14.29
N SER A 313 -15.82 -10.69 -14.42
CA SER A 313 -16.21 -12.10 -14.53
C SER A 313 -15.30 -12.96 -13.68
N SER A 314 -15.82 -14.06 -13.14
CA SER A 314 -15.09 -14.92 -12.20
C SER A 314 -15.44 -16.39 -12.39
N GLY A 315 -14.53 -17.25 -11.95
CA GLY A 315 -14.65 -18.70 -11.99
C GLY A 315 -13.30 -19.38 -11.77
N ASP A 316 -13.32 -20.61 -11.26
CA ASP A 316 -12.12 -21.40 -10.97
C ASP A 316 -11.11 -20.69 -10.03
N MET A 317 -11.61 -19.96 -9.02
CA MET A 317 -10.79 -19.13 -8.09
C MET A 317 -9.95 -18.07 -8.81
N ALA A 318 -10.44 -17.62 -9.94
CA ALA A 318 -9.85 -16.55 -10.73
C ALA A 318 -10.89 -15.49 -11.04
N ALA A 319 -10.42 -14.27 -11.21
CA ALA A 319 -11.22 -13.14 -11.66
C ALA A 319 -10.63 -12.54 -12.93
N ARG A 320 -11.49 -11.91 -13.71
CA ARG A 320 -11.13 -11.06 -14.83
C ARG A 320 -11.85 -9.74 -14.66
N VAL A 321 -11.07 -8.66 -14.60
CA VAL A 321 -11.57 -7.29 -14.48
C VAL A 321 -11.14 -6.56 -15.74
N SER A 322 -12.11 -6.03 -16.49
CA SER A 322 -11.85 -5.39 -17.78
C SER A 322 -12.25 -3.92 -17.79
N SER A 323 -11.35 -3.07 -18.28
CA SER A 323 -11.59 -1.66 -18.60
C SER A 323 -11.38 -1.44 -20.11
N GLY A 324 -12.47 -1.19 -20.84
CA GLY A 324 -12.41 -1.10 -22.30
C GLY A 324 -11.98 -2.42 -22.97
N SER A 325 -10.85 -2.40 -23.69
CA SER A 325 -10.28 -3.59 -24.35
C SER A 325 -9.26 -4.35 -23.49
N ASN A 326 -8.90 -3.81 -22.34
CA ASN A 326 -7.89 -4.36 -21.46
C ASN A 326 -8.56 -5.26 -20.41
N THR A 327 -7.87 -6.31 -20.01
CA THR A 327 -8.39 -7.31 -19.08
C THR A 327 -7.29 -7.83 -18.18
N ASP A 328 -7.43 -7.56 -16.90
CA ASP A 328 -6.61 -8.15 -15.86
C ASP A 328 -7.01 -9.60 -15.66
N ARG A 329 -6.02 -10.45 -15.42
CA ARG A 329 -6.17 -11.87 -15.08
C ARG A 329 -5.66 -12.09 -13.69
N ILE A 330 -6.55 -12.41 -12.78
CA ILE A 330 -6.25 -12.47 -11.35
C ILE A 330 -6.45 -13.91 -10.89
N SER A 331 -5.44 -14.47 -10.21
CA SER A 331 -5.49 -15.80 -9.62
C SER A 331 -4.89 -15.81 -8.22
N THR A 332 -5.28 -16.82 -7.43
CA THR A 332 -4.78 -17.06 -6.05
C THR A 332 -4.84 -15.82 -5.17
N VAL A 333 -5.97 -15.11 -5.23
CA VAL A 333 -6.26 -14.00 -4.33
C VAL A 333 -7.55 -14.28 -3.61
N GLU A 334 -7.61 -13.88 -2.35
CA GLU A 334 -8.78 -14.02 -1.51
C GLU A 334 -9.80 -12.93 -1.81
N ASN A 335 -9.35 -11.72 -2.15
CA ASN A 335 -10.23 -10.58 -2.40
C ASN A 335 -9.88 -9.80 -3.67
N VAL A 336 -10.92 -9.46 -4.43
CA VAL A 336 -10.88 -8.39 -5.42
C VAL A 336 -11.79 -7.27 -4.94
N GLU A 337 -11.17 -6.17 -4.52
CA GLU A 337 -11.81 -5.03 -3.86
C GLU A 337 -11.99 -3.88 -4.86
N PHE A 338 -13.19 -3.32 -4.89
CA PHE A 338 -13.56 -2.09 -5.58
C PHE A 338 -13.98 -1.05 -4.55
N ARG A 339 -14.24 0.18 -4.98
CA ARG A 339 -14.66 1.24 -4.06
C ARG A 339 -15.99 0.94 -3.35
N ASP A 340 -16.89 0.19 -3.99
CA ASP A 340 -18.26 -0.07 -3.53
C ASP A 340 -18.59 -1.56 -3.30
N ALA A 341 -17.69 -2.48 -3.65
CA ALA A 341 -17.90 -3.91 -3.44
C ALA A 341 -16.60 -4.71 -3.38
N THR A 342 -16.67 -5.90 -2.79
CA THR A 342 -15.61 -6.90 -2.76
C THR A 342 -16.15 -8.21 -3.32
N LEU A 343 -15.42 -8.79 -4.26
CA LEU A 343 -15.59 -10.17 -4.69
C LEU A 343 -14.60 -11.04 -3.92
N THR A 344 -15.10 -11.89 -3.02
CA THR A 344 -14.26 -12.74 -2.16
C THR A 344 -14.27 -14.21 -2.59
N PHE A 345 -13.10 -14.83 -2.54
CA PHE A 345 -12.85 -16.26 -2.71
C PHE A 345 -12.37 -16.92 -1.40
N ASP A 346 -12.30 -16.17 -0.30
CA ASP A 346 -11.81 -16.65 0.99
C ASP A 346 -12.76 -17.69 1.60
N ALA A 347 -12.24 -18.91 1.78
CA ALA A 347 -12.95 -20.04 2.36
C ALA A 347 -13.25 -19.90 3.86
N ASP A 348 -12.50 -19.05 4.56
CA ASP A 348 -12.62 -18.76 5.98
C ASP A 348 -13.45 -17.51 6.30
N SER A 349 -13.84 -16.76 5.26
CA SER A 349 -14.66 -15.56 5.36
C SER A 349 -16.02 -15.83 6.03
N ASN A 350 -16.59 -14.78 6.61
CA ASN A 350 -17.97 -14.82 7.10
C ASN A 350 -18.97 -15.11 5.97
N ALA A 351 -18.70 -14.64 4.76
CA ALA A 351 -19.54 -14.92 3.59
C ALA A 351 -19.56 -16.40 3.25
N ALA A 352 -18.39 -17.05 3.21
CA ALA A 352 -18.29 -18.49 2.96
C ALA A 352 -18.93 -19.31 4.10
N TYR A 353 -18.80 -18.87 5.35
CA TYR A 353 -19.49 -19.47 6.49
C TYR A 353 -21.02 -19.42 6.34
N VAL A 354 -21.59 -18.24 6.04
CA VAL A 354 -23.04 -18.09 5.84
C VAL A 354 -23.52 -18.90 4.64
N MET A 355 -22.79 -18.86 3.52
CA MET A 355 -23.08 -19.67 2.32
C MET A 355 -23.20 -21.16 2.66
N ARG A 356 -22.26 -21.71 3.45
CA ARG A 356 -22.29 -23.13 3.88
C ARG A 356 -23.45 -23.44 4.84
N LEU A 357 -23.84 -22.49 5.70
CA LEU A 357 -25.05 -22.64 6.51
C LEU A 357 -26.32 -22.73 5.65
N TYR A 358 -26.46 -21.88 4.63
CA TYR A 358 -27.57 -21.97 3.68
C TYR A 358 -27.60 -23.34 2.98
N GLY A 359 -26.45 -23.82 2.50
CA GLY A 359 -26.34 -25.15 1.86
C GLY A 359 -26.72 -26.29 2.80
N SER A 360 -26.18 -26.31 4.03
CA SER A 360 -26.38 -27.39 4.99
C SER A 360 -27.79 -27.43 5.61
N VAL A 361 -28.42 -26.27 5.82
CA VAL A 361 -29.71 -26.13 6.50
C VAL A 361 -30.87 -26.04 5.51
N LEU A 362 -30.72 -25.27 4.43
CA LEU A 362 -31.80 -24.93 3.50
C LEU A 362 -31.62 -25.56 2.11
N ASN A 363 -30.49 -26.22 1.85
CA ASN A 363 -30.18 -26.86 0.57
C ASN A 363 -30.33 -25.90 -0.63
N ARG A 364 -29.87 -24.67 -0.45
CA ARG A 364 -29.82 -23.63 -1.49
C ARG A 364 -28.65 -22.68 -1.23
N GLU A 365 -28.27 -21.91 -2.23
CA GLU A 365 -27.36 -20.78 -2.06
C GLU A 365 -28.09 -19.59 -1.41
N PRO A 366 -27.37 -18.72 -0.67
CA PRO A 366 -27.95 -17.46 -0.24
C PRO A 366 -28.27 -16.57 -1.45
N ASP A 367 -29.38 -15.85 -1.36
CA ASP A 367 -29.59 -14.65 -2.17
C ASP A 367 -28.73 -13.49 -1.65
N ALA A 368 -28.50 -12.47 -2.48
CA ALA A 368 -27.55 -11.40 -2.17
C ALA A 368 -27.99 -10.59 -0.93
N VAL A 369 -29.27 -10.22 -0.86
CA VAL A 369 -29.87 -9.50 0.28
C VAL A 369 -29.73 -10.30 1.57
N GLY A 370 -30.03 -11.59 1.53
CA GLY A 370 -29.92 -12.47 2.68
C GLY A 370 -28.49 -12.63 3.17
N LEU A 371 -27.53 -12.83 2.27
CA LEU A 371 -26.11 -12.92 2.61
C LEU A 371 -25.64 -11.65 3.31
N ASP A 372 -25.86 -10.51 2.67
CA ASP A 372 -25.46 -9.19 3.14
C ASP A 372 -26.07 -8.86 4.51
N SER A 373 -27.37 -9.13 4.71
CA SER A 373 -28.03 -8.95 6.00
C SER A 373 -27.40 -9.77 7.14
N TRP A 374 -26.87 -10.96 6.84
CA TRP A 374 -26.11 -11.73 7.84
C TRP A 374 -24.75 -11.11 8.12
N LEU A 375 -24.02 -10.70 7.07
CA LEU A 375 -22.71 -10.07 7.19
C LEU A 375 -22.77 -8.80 8.03
N ASP A 376 -23.71 -7.90 7.74
CA ASP A 376 -23.95 -6.68 8.53
C ASP A 376 -24.16 -6.97 10.02
N ARG A 377 -24.95 -8.01 10.34
CA ARG A 377 -25.20 -8.39 11.73
C ARG A 377 -23.93 -8.94 12.37
N MET A 378 -23.15 -9.72 11.63
CA MET A 378 -21.89 -10.29 12.11
C MET A 378 -20.84 -9.19 12.35
N ASP A 379 -20.77 -8.19 11.48
CA ASP A 379 -19.88 -7.04 11.62
C ASP A 379 -20.28 -6.18 12.83
N ARG A 380 -21.57 -6.17 13.18
CA ARG A 380 -22.11 -5.59 14.44
C ARG A 380 -21.95 -6.51 15.66
N GLY A 381 -21.24 -7.62 15.53
CA GLY A 381 -20.87 -8.51 16.63
C GLY A 381 -21.75 -9.75 16.83
N LEU A 382 -22.68 -10.06 15.92
CA LEU A 382 -23.41 -11.32 15.97
C LEU A 382 -22.46 -12.49 15.75
N SER A 383 -22.42 -13.43 16.70
CA SER A 383 -21.48 -14.56 16.61
C SER A 383 -21.89 -15.59 15.57
N LYS A 384 -20.92 -16.34 15.03
CA LYS A 384 -21.17 -17.50 14.15
C LYS A 384 -22.20 -18.48 14.75
N VAL A 385 -22.12 -18.73 16.05
CA VAL A 385 -23.09 -19.59 16.77
C VAL A 385 -24.49 -18.99 16.74
N ALA A 386 -24.65 -17.69 17.02
CA ALA A 386 -25.95 -17.04 17.00
C ALA A 386 -26.57 -17.02 15.59
N VAL A 387 -25.75 -16.90 14.53
CA VAL A 387 -26.21 -17.07 13.15
C VAL A 387 -26.75 -18.50 12.95
N ALA A 388 -25.97 -19.52 13.29
CA ALA A 388 -26.42 -20.91 13.15
C ALA A 388 -27.68 -21.22 13.99
N GLU A 389 -27.80 -20.67 15.19
CA GLU A 389 -29.01 -20.75 16.01
C GLU A 389 -30.23 -20.15 15.30
N ALA A 390 -30.07 -19.02 14.60
CA ALA A 390 -31.15 -18.42 13.84
C ALA A 390 -31.57 -19.27 12.62
N PHE A 391 -30.62 -19.90 11.93
CA PHE A 391 -30.92 -20.88 10.86
C PHE A 391 -31.65 -22.10 11.40
N VAL A 392 -31.15 -22.71 12.48
CA VAL A 392 -31.73 -23.90 13.10
C VAL A 392 -33.11 -23.60 13.73
N GLY A 393 -33.30 -22.38 14.23
CA GLY A 393 -34.56 -21.90 14.77
C GLY A 393 -35.56 -21.44 13.71
N SER A 394 -35.18 -21.40 12.43
CA SER A 394 -36.05 -20.92 11.37
C SER A 394 -37.30 -21.82 11.21
N PRO A 395 -38.49 -21.25 10.94
CA PRO A 395 -39.71 -22.04 10.73
C PRO A 395 -39.56 -23.07 9.61
N GLU A 396 -38.80 -22.75 8.56
CA GLU A 396 -38.53 -23.65 7.45
C GLU A 396 -37.75 -24.89 7.89
N PHE A 397 -36.66 -24.69 8.63
CA PHE A 397 -35.84 -25.80 9.10
C PHE A 397 -36.57 -26.64 10.15
N LEU A 398 -37.22 -25.99 11.13
CA LEU A 398 -37.97 -26.67 12.18
C LEU A 398 -39.16 -27.49 11.65
N ARG A 399 -39.74 -27.10 10.51
CA ARG A 399 -40.78 -27.90 9.85
C ARG A 399 -40.28 -29.28 9.42
N VAL A 400 -39.00 -29.39 9.06
CA VAL A 400 -38.37 -30.65 8.63
C VAL A 400 -37.70 -31.36 9.82
N THR A 401 -37.00 -30.62 10.68
CA THR A 401 -36.10 -31.19 11.69
C THR A 401 -36.62 -31.12 13.12
N GLY A 402 -37.64 -30.29 13.39
CA GLY A 402 -38.07 -29.97 14.75
C GLY A 402 -38.57 -31.16 15.56
N SER A 403 -39.19 -32.15 14.90
CA SER A 403 -39.68 -33.38 15.51
C SER A 403 -38.71 -34.55 15.45
N LEU A 404 -37.56 -34.39 14.80
CA LEU A 404 -36.57 -35.48 14.67
C LEU A 404 -35.94 -35.81 16.01
N SER A 405 -35.73 -37.10 16.25
CA SER A 405 -34.89 -37.59 17.36
C SER A 405 -33.43 -37.16 17.15
N THR A 406 -32.59 -37.18 18.19
CA THR A 406 -31.15 -36.86 18.02
C THR A 406 -30.49 -37.73 16.93
N PRO A 407 -30.67 -39.06 16.89
CA PRO A 407 -30.12 -39.89 15.81
C PRO A 407 -30.64 -39.53 14.41
N ASP A 408 -31.93 -39.19 14.27
CA ASP A 408 -32.50 -38.84 12.96
C ASP A 408 -32.05 -37.45 12.50
N PHE A 409 -31.90 -36.51 13.43
CA PHE A 409 -31.34 -35.20 13.16
C PHE A 409 -29.89 -35.29 12.67
N VAL A 410 -29.06 -36.11 13.32
CA VAL A 410 -27.67 -36.36 12.86
C VAL A 410 -27.68 -36.99 11.46
N GLU A 411 -28.55 -37.97 11.19
CA GLU A 411 -28.67 -38.55 9.84
C GLU A 411 -29.05 -37.52 8.79
N PHE A 412 -29.97 -36.61 9.14
CA PHE A 412 -30.35 -35.51 8.27
C PHE A 412 -29.13 -34.66 7.90
N LEU A 413 -28.29 -34.27 8.87
CA LEU A 413 -27.08 -33.46 8.60
C LEU A 413 -26.05 -34.18 7.71
N TYR A 414 -25.85 -35.49 7.91
CA TYR A 414 -25.02 -36.28 6.99
C TYR A 414 -25.54 -36.21 5.55
N THR A 415 -26.87 -36.26 5.39
CA THR A 415 -27.47 -36.24 4.06
C THR A 415 -27.50 -34.84 3.45
N SER A 416 -27.89 -33.82 4.22
CA SER A 416 -28.07 -32.45 3.73
C SER A 416 -26.74 -31.72 3.55
N ALA A 417 -25.82 -31.82 4.50
CA ALA A 417 -24.51 -31.18 4.40
C ALA A 417 -23.53 -32.04 3.59
N LEU A 418 -23.46 -33.34 3.84
CA LEU A 418 -22.38 -34.18 3.25
C LEU A 418 -22.84 -35.00 2.04
N GLY A 419 -24.13 -34.96 1.68
CA GLY A 419 -24.65 -35.67 0.51
C GLY A 419 -24.60 -37.20 0.62
N ARG A 420 -24.40 -37.77 1.82
CA ARG A 420 -24.23 -39.22 2.01
C ARG A 420 -24.86 -39.72 3.31
N SER A 421 -25.03 -41.04 3.42
CA SER A 421 -25.44 -41.68 4.67
C SER A 421 -24.32 -41.64 5.71
N SER A 422 -24.73 -41.63 6.98
CA SER A 422 -23.80 -41.69 8.11
C SER A 422 -23.13 -43.07 8.23
N ASP A 423 -21.90 -43.10 8.75
CA ASP A 423 -21.31 -44.32 9.28
C ASP A 423 -21.73 -44.52 10.75
N ALA A 424 -21.73 -45.77 11.22
CA ALA A 424 -22.24 -46.10 12.54
C ALA A 424 -21.46 -45.44 13.69
N ALA A 425 -20.14 -45.27 13.53
CA ALA A 425 -19.30 -44.72 14.59
C ALA A 425 -19.40 -43.19 14.66
N GLY A 426 -19.33 -42.52 13.50
CA GLY A 426 -19.50 -41.08 13.37
C GLY A 426 -20.87 -40.62 13.87
N LYS A 427 -21.94 -41.31 13.46
CA LYS A 427 -23.29 -41.04 13.97
C LYS A 427 -23.37 -41.18 15.49
N ALA A 428 -22.85 -42.28 16.05
CA ALA A 428 -22.88 -42.52 17.48
C ALA A 428 -22.12 -41.44 18.28
N ASN A 429 -21.00 -40.93 17.74
CA ASN A 429 -20.23 -39.85 18.36
C ASN A 429 -21.02 -38.53 18.39
N TRP A 430 -21.58 -38.10 17.25
CA TRP A 430 -22.40 -36.89 17.18
C TRP A 430 -23.62 -36.95 18.09
N VAL A 431 -24.33 -38.09 18.10
CA VAL A 431 -25.47 -38.32 19.00
C VAL A 431 -25.03 -38.19 20.47
N ALA A 432 -23.92 -38.82 20.86
CA ALA A 432 -23.42 -38.74 22.22
C ALA A 432 -23.05 -37.30 22.63
N ASN A 433 -22.46 -36.51 21.73
CA ASN A 433 -22.12 -35.11 22.02
C ASN A 433 -23.38 -34.24 22.19
N ILE A 434 -24.39 -34.41 21.33
CA ILE A 434 -25.66 -33.67 21.44
C ILE A 434 -26.40 -34.06 22.73
N ASP A 435 -26.47 -35.35 23.03
CA ASP A 435 -27.09 -35.84 24.27
C ASP A 435 -26.32 -35.41 25.53
N ALA A 436 -25.02 -35.11 25.40
CA ALA A 436 -24.17 -34.55 26.46
C ALA A 436 -24.24 -33.01 26.59
N GLY A 437 -25.01 -32.33 25.72
CA GLY A 437 -25.29 -30.90 25.83
C GLY A 437 -24.79 -30.03 24.68
N LEU A 438 -24.17 -30.60 23.64
CA LEU A 438 -23.88 -29.86 22.40
C LEU A 438 -25.21 -29.45 21.74
N SER A 439 -25.35 -28.17 21.40
CA SER A 439 -26.57 -27.68 20.76
C SER A 439 -26.70 -28.20 19.33
N ARG A 440 -27.93 -28.21 18.81
CA ARG A 440 -28.18 -28.52 17.39
C ARG A 440 -27.50 -27.51 16.45
N ALA A 441 -27.36 -26.26 16.86
CA ALA A 441 -26.64 -25.23 16.11
C ALA A 441 -25.14 -25.53 16.02
N GLU A 442 -24.51 -25.88 17.14
CA GLU A 442 -23.10 -26.30 17.15
C GLU A 442 -22.87 -27.58 16.35
N ALA A 443 -23.82 -28.51 16.35
CA ALA A 443 -23.77 -29.67 15.45
C ALA A 443 -23.82 -29.25 13.98
N VAL A 444 -24.74 -28.35 13.59
CA VAL A 444 -24.80 -27.80 12.22
C VAL A 444 -23.48 -27.14 11.82
N ILE A 445 -22.89 -26.33 12.70
CA ILE A 445 -21.58 -25.72 12.46
C ILE A 445 -20.52 -26.80 12.24
N GLY A 446 -20.49 -27.83 13.08
CA GLY A 446 -19.53 -28.92 12.95
C GLY A 446 -19.61 -29.69 11.64
N PHE A 447 -20.81 -29.84 11.07
CA PHE A 447 -20.99 -30.43 9.73
C PHE A 447 -20.64 -29.43 8.62
N SER A 448 -21.16 -28.20 8.71
CA SER A 448 -20.93 -27.12 7.74
C SER A 448 -19.45 -26.76 7.58
N GLU A 449 -18.71 -26.70 8.68
CA GLU A 449 -17.31 -26.30 8.69
C GLU A 449 -16.35 -27.49 8.65
N SER A 450 -16.87 -28.71 8.47
CA SER A 450 -16.03 -29.88 8.26
C SER A 450 -15.23 -29.76 6.97
N ASN A 451 -14.03 -30.34 6.93
CA ASN A 451 -13.21 -30.40 5.72
C ASN A 451 -13.98 -31.03 4.53
N GLU A 452 -14.87 -31.98 4.82
CA GLU A 452 -15.70 -32.62 3.81
C GLU A 452 -16.73 -31.65 3.20
N HIS A 453 -17.47 -30.90 4.01
CA HIS A 453 -18.44 -29.93 3.48
C HIS A 453 -17.75 -28.75 2.80
N ARG A 454 -16.66 -28.24 3.36
CA ARG A 454 -15.85 -27.18 2.72
C ARG A 454 -15.39 -27.61 1.32
N ALA A 455 -14.97 -28.87 1.16
CA ALA A 455 -14.63 -29.43 -0.15
C ALA A 455 -15.83 -29.60 -1.09
N LEU A 456 -17.03 -29.86 -0.58
CA LEU A 456 -18.25 -29.92 -1.41
C LEU A 456 -18.69 -28.54 -1.92
N THR A 457 -18.37 -27.47 -1.18
CA THR A 457 -18.74 -26.10 -1.54
C THR A 457 -17.64 -25.31 -2.24
N SER A 458 -16.48 -25.93 -2.49
CA SER A 458 -15.34 -25.24 -3.12
C SER A 458 -15.68 -24.70 -4.50
N ASP A 459 -16.46 -25.44 -5.30
CA ASP A 459 -16.83 -25.03 -6.66
C ASP A 459 -17.81 -23.85 -6.65
N THR A 460 -18.66 -23.73 -5.62
CA THR A 460 -19.52 -22.56 -5.44
C THR A 460 -18.68 -21.35 -5.06
N LEU A 461 -17.78 -21.51 -4.07
CA LEU A 461 -16.89 -20.43 -3.64
C LEU A 461 -15.91 -20.00 -4.74
N ALA A 462 -15.47 -20.92 -5.61
CA ALA A 462 -14.57 -20.63 -6.73
C ALA A 462 -15.18 -19.68 -7.77
N LYS A 463 -16.50 -19.43 -7.74
CA LYS A 463 -17.16 -18.38 -8.54
C LYS A 463 -17.07 -16.99 -7.89
N GLY A 464 -16.68 -16.93 -6.62
CA GLY A 464 -16.63 -15.73 -5.81
C GLY A 464 -17.99 -15.34 -5.22
N LEU A 465 -17.96 -14.75 -4.03
CA LEU A 465 -19.12 -14.19 -3.35
C LEU A 465 -19.01 -12.66 -3.33
N TRP A 466 -20.05 -11.98 -3.79
CA TRP A 466 -20.11 -10.52 -3.71
C TRP A 466 -20.53 -10.07 -2.33
N ILE A 467 -19.76 -9.13 -1.78
CA ILE A 467 -20.05 -8.36 -0.57
C ILE A 467 -20.03 -6.91 -1.01
N THR A 468 -21.06 -6.12 -0.72
CA THR A 468 -21.08 -4.72 -1.17
C THR A 468 -21.08 -3.78 0.03
N ASP A 469 -20.51 -2.61 -0.15
CA ASP A 469 -20.34 -1.63 0.93
C ASP A 469 -21.69 -1.04 1.36
N GLU A 470 -21.98 -1.12 2.67
CA GLU A 470 -23.24 -0.69 3.27
C GLU A 470 -23.55 0.80 2.95
N ASN A 471 -22.54 1.69 2.97
CA ASN A 471 -22.76 3.10 2.69
C ASN A 471 -23.16 3.33 1.24
N PHE A 472 -22.49 2.65 0.30
CA PHE A 472 -22.82 2.73 -1.12
C PHE A 472 -24.24 2.20 -1.39
N GLN A 473 -24.60 1.05 -0.83
CA GLN A 473 -25.95 0.48 -0.96
C GLN A 473 -27.02 1.42 -0.41
N GLN A 474 -26.81 1.97 0.79
CA GLN A 474 -27.80 2.82 1.46
C GLN A 474 -28.00 4.16 0.75
N VAL A 475 -26.93 4.77 0.26
CA VAL A 475 -27.04 6.00 -0.53
C VAL A 475 -27.73 5.72 -1.87
N ALA A 476 -27.39 4.61 -2.55
CA ALA A 476 -28.07 4.21 -3.79
C ALA A 476 -29.58 3.97 -3.57
N ALA A 477 -29.94 3.31 -2.48
CA ALA A 477 -31.34 3.10 -2.10
C ALA A 477 -32.08 4.43 -1.85
N LEU A 478 -31.42 5.43 -1.26
CA LEU A 478 -32.01 6.75 -1.10
C LEU A 478 -32.27 7.42 -2.45
N TYR A 479 -31.34 7.34 -3.42
CA TYR A 479 -31.54 7.87 -4.77
C TYR A 479 -32.76 7.26 -5.46
N ASP A 480 -32.88 5.94 -5.40
CA ASP A 480 -34.01 5.20 -5.97
C ASP A 480 -35.33 5.63 -5.32
N SER A 481 -35.40 5.59 -3.99
CA SER A 481 -36.61 5.96 -3.23
C SER A 481 -37.03 7.42 -3.38
N PHE A 482 -36.07 8.31 -3.62
CA PHE A 482 -36.31 9.75 -3.76
C PHE A 482 -36.85 10.11 -5.15
N ALA A 483 -36.29 9.53 -6.20
CA ALA A 483 -36.53 9.99 -7.56
C ALA A 483 -36.79 8.92 -8.61
N ASP A 484 -36.83 7.64 -8.24
CA ASP A 484 -36.92 6.50 -9.15
C ASP A 484 -35.79 6.59 -10.19
N ARG A 485 -34.57 6.77 -9.67
CA ARG A 485 -33.37 6.99 -10.49
C ARG A 485 -32.12 6.42 -9.84
N LEU A 486 -31.18 6.05 -10.69
CA LEU A 486 -29.83 5.73 -10.29
C LEU A 486 -29.06 6.97 -9.79
N PRO A 487 -28.11 6.80 -8.87
CA PRO A 487 -27.15 7.84 -8.52
C PRO A 487 -26.33 8.28 -9.73
N ASP A 488 -25.89 9.54 -9.71
CA ASP A 488 -24.72 9.94 -10.50
C ASP A 488 -23.44 9.64 -9.71
N LYS A 489 -22.34 9.36 -10.42
CA LYS A 489 -21.08 8.93 -9.80
C LYS A 489 -20.52 9.95 -8.80
N GLU A 490 -20.51 11.24 -9.15
CA GLU A 490 -19.95 12.30 -8.30
C GLU A 490 -20.77 12.49 -7.02
N GLY A 491 -22.10 12.53 -7.15
CA GLY A 491 -23.02 12.65 -6.03
C GLY A 491 -22.96 11.46 -5.07
N LEU A 492 -22.90 10.24 -5.59
CA LEU A 492 -22.72 9.02 -4.79
C LEU A 492 -21.43 9.08 -3.97
N LEU A 493 -20.30 9.34 -4.63
CA LEU A 493 -19.00 9.43 -3.98
C LEU A 493 -18.96 10.54 -2.92
N ASN A 494 -19.58 11.69 -3.18
CA ASN A 494 -19.63 12.79 -2.22
C ASN A 494 -20.39 12.41 -0.94
N TRP A 495 -21.59 11.84 -1.07
CA TRP A 495 -22.37 11.40 0.08
C TRP A 495 -21.67 10.30 0.88
N VAL A 496 -21.14 9.29 0.20
CA VAL A 496 -20.42 8.20 0.86
C VAL A 496 -19.16 8.70 1.56
N SER A 497 -18.39 9.60 0.94
CA SER A 497 -17.23 10.21 1.60
C SER A 497 -17.62 10.94 2.90
N GLY A 498 -18.78 11.58 2.91
CA GLY A 498 -19.33 12.23 4.11
C GLY A 498 -19.62 11.24 5.25
N LEU A 499 -20.17 10.06 4.90
CA LEU A 499 -20.45 8.95 5.83
C LEU A 499 -19.15 8.31 6.34
N GLU A 500 -18.21 7.97 5.45
CA GLU A 500 -16.91 7.37 5.78
C GLU A 500 -16.09 8.26 6.73
N LEU A 501 -16.10 9.59 6.51
CA LEU A 501 -15.40 10.56 7.36
C LEU A 501 -16.15 10.89 8.66
N GLY A 502 -17.38 10.36 8.86
CA GLY A 502 -18.23 10.68 10.01
C GLY A 502 -18.68 12.13 10.08
N THR A 503 -18.63 12.86 8.95
CA THR A 503 -19.06 14.27 8.86
C THR A 503 -20.55 14.40 8.56
N SER A 504 -21.19 13.32 8.14
CA SER A 504 -22.63 13.20 7.94
C SER A 504 -23.10 11.85 8.45
N SER A 505 -24.33 11.78 8.96
CA SER A 505 -25.02 10.52 9.20
C SER A 505 -25.92 10.17 8.00
N LEU A 506 -26.32 8.91 7.87
CA LEU A 506 -27.28 8.51 6.83
C LEU A 506 -28.61 9.27 6.95
N LYS A 507 -29.00 9.64 8.17
CA LYS A 507 -30.16 10.51 8.41
C LYS A 507 -29.95 11.90 7.80
N ASP A 508 -28.76 12.49 7.95
CA ASP A 508 -28.44 13.80 7.36
C ASP A 508 -28.46 13.73 5.83
N VAL A 509 -27.96 12.64 5.25
CA VAL A 509 -28.06 12.38 3.81
C VAL A 509 -29.54 12.34 3.40
N ALA A 510 -30.37 11.52 4.05
CA ALA A 510 -31.79 11.42 3.75
C ALA A 510 -32.56 12.74 3.92
N ASP A 511 -32.24 13.53 4.95
CA ASP A 511 -32.78 14.89 5.12
C ASP A 511 -32.31 15.82 3.98
N GLY A 512 -31.07 15.68 3.50
CA GLY A 512 -30.56 16.37 2.31
C GLY A 512 -31.38 16.08 1.05
N PHE A 513 -31.68 14.79 0.79
CA PHE A 513 -32.57 14.37 -0.31
C PHE A 513 -33.98 14.95 -0.14
N ALA A 514 -34.56 14.82 1.05
CA ALA A 514 -35.93 15.28 1.32
C ALA A 514 -36.09 16.82 1.25
N ASN A 515 -35.01 17.57 1.52
CA ASN A 515 -34.99 19.02 1.40
C ASN A 515 -34.59 19.53 0.01
N SER A 516 -34.26 18.63 -0.92
CA SER A 516 -33.95 19.00 -2.29
C SER A 516 -35.17 19.65 -2.98
N ILE A 517 -34.88 20.51 -3.96
CA ILE A 517 -35.91 21.17 -4.77
C ILE A 517 -36.76 20.12 -5.49
N GLU A 518 -36.13 19.08 -6.02
CA GLU A 518 -36.78 17.99 -6.74
C GLU A 518 -37.77 17.22 -5.86
N PHE A 519 -37.38 16.83 -4.63
CA PHE A 519 -38.30 16.12 -3.72
C PHE A 519 -39.45 17.03 -3.32
N SER A 520 -39.13 18.29 -3.05
CA SER A 520 -40.11 19.29 -2.64
C SER A 520 -41.10 19.60 -3.75
N GLN A 521 -40.71 19.49 -5.03
CA GLN A 521 -41.62 19.62 -6.16
C GLN A 521 -42.54 18.41 -6.32
N LYS A 522 -42.02 17.19 -6.16
CA LYS A 522 -42.83 15.95 -6.26
C LYS A 522 -43.79 15.76 -5.08
N THR A 523 -43.34 16.10 -3.87
CA THR A 523 -44.07 15.84 -2.62
C THR A 523 -44.68 17.10 -1.98
N GLY A 524 -44.49 18.25 -2.61
CA GLY A 524 -44.97 19.54 -2.12
C GLY A 524 -46.50 19.59 -2.10
N GLY A 525 -47.07 19.88 -0.93
CA GLY A 525 -48.52 19.99 -0.76
C GLY A 525 -49.28 18.67 -0.60
N LEU A 526 -48.59 17.52 -0.62
CA LEU A 526 -49.20 16.25 -0.24
C LEU A 526 -49.59 16.26 1.24
N SER A 527 -50.72 15.64 1.56
CA SER A 527 -51.06 15.28 2.94
C SER A 527 -50.09 14.21 3.46
N ASN A 528 -50.07 13.97 4.78
CA ASN A 528 -49.25 12.88 5.32
C ASN A 528 -49.69 11.52 4.74
N GLU A 529 -51.00 11.32 4.57
CA GLU A 529 -51.57 10.12 3.98
C GLU A 529 -51.15 9.92 2.52
N ASP A 530 -51.14 11.00 1.73
CA ASP A 530 -50.74 10.95 0.32
C ASP A 530 -49.22 10.81 0.17
N LEU A 531 -48.44 11.41 1.07
CA LEU A 531 -46.99 11.26 1.10
C LEU A 531 -46.59 9.81 1.40
N VAL A 532 -47.22 9.19 2.40
CA VAL A 532 -46.95 7.78 2.71
C VAL A 532 -47.35 6.88 1.54
N GLU A 533 -48.50 7.14 0.91
CA GLU A 533 -48.91 6.40 -0.30
C GLU A 533 -47.89 6.55 -1.44
N TYR A 534 -47.39 7.77 -1.66
CA TYR A 534 -46.34 8.04 -2.63
C TYR A 534 -45.09 7.22 -2.34
N MET A 535 -44.64 7.13 -1.09
CA MET A 535 -43.46 6.33 -0.72
C MET A 535 -43.66 4.85 -0.99
N TYR A 536 -44.82 4.27 -0.65
CA TYR A 536 -45.11 2.87 -0.99
C TYR A 536 -45.06 2.62 -2.51
N GLN A 537 -45.60 3.54 -3.31
CA GLN A 537 -45.65 3.37 -4.76
C GLN A 537 -44.30 3.59 -5.42
N ASN A 538 -43.54 4.60 -5.00
CA ASN A 538 -42.26 4.96 -5.62
C ASN A 538 -41.12 4.06 -5.14
N THR A 539 -41.14 3.60 -3.89
CA THR A 539 -40.03 2.81 -3.32
C THR A 539 -40.32 1.32 -3.34
N LEU A 540 -41.58 0.90 -3.19
CA LEU A 540 -41.92 -0.52 -3.00
C LEU A 540 -42.77 -1.08 -4.16
N ASP A 541 -42.98 -0.31 -5.23
CA ASP A 541 -43.76 -0.69 -6.41
C ASP A 541 -45.17 -1.21 -6.11
N ARG A 542 -45.78 -0.74 -5.01
CA ARG A 542 -47.11 -1.19 -4.60
C ARG A 542 -47.90 -0.16 -3.81
N GLY A 543 -49.20 -0.41 -3.66
CA GLY A 543 -50.05 0.37 -2.76
C GLY A 543 -49.76 0.10 -1.29
N ALA A 544 -50.04 1.09 -0.45
CA ALA A 544 -49.87 0.97 0.99
C ALA A 544 -50.86 -0.01 1.61
N ASP A 545 -50.39 -0.85 2.54
CA ASP A 545 -51.30 -1.64 3.35
C ASP A 545 -51.96 -0.74 4.42
N PRO A 546 -53.23 -0.97 4.81
CA PRO A 546 -53.94 -0.04 5.70
C PRO A 546 -53.28 0.14 7.07
N GLY A 547 -52.61 -0.90 7.60
CA GLY A 547 -51.98 -0.87 8.91
C GLY A 547 -50.67 -0.10 8.90
N GLY A 548 -49.77 -0.44 7.98
CA GLY A 548 -48.50 0.22 7.76
C GLY A 548 -48.68 1.69 7.40
N LYS A 549 -49.63 2.02 6.51
CA LYS A 549 -49.99 3.40 6.19
C LYS A 549 -50.33 4.20 7.44
N GLN A 550 -51.21 3.67 8.29
CA GLN A 550 -51.63 4.36 9.49
C GLN A 550 -50.50 4.54 10.51
N ALA A 551 -49.57 3.58 10.60
CA ALA A 551 -48.41 3.67 11.47
C ALA A 551 -47.47 4.81 11.04
N TRP A 552 -47.13 4.88 9.76
CA TRP A 552 -46.28 5.95 9.21
C TRP A 552 -46.94 7.32 9.32
N VAL A 553 -48.24 7.43 9.02
CA VAL A 553 -48.98 8.70 9.15
C VAL A 553 -48.93 9.21 10.60
N ARG A 554 -49.16 8.34 11.58
CA ARG A 554 -49.04 8.73 13.01
C ARG A 554 -47.62 9.16 13.38
N ALA A 555 -46.59 8.54 12.79
CA ALA A 555 -45.21 8.92 13.03
C ALA A 555 -44.92 10.33 12.50
N LEU A 556 -45.39 10.66 11.29
CA LEU A 556 -45.32 12.00 10.71
C LEU A 556 -46.08 13.04 11.54
N GLU A 557 -47.30 12.72 11.99
CA GLU A 557 -48.06 13.57 12.92
C GLU A 557 -47.34 13.77 14.27
N GLY A 558 -46.56 12.76 14.68
CA GLY A 558 -45.74 12.77 15.88
C GLY A 558 -44.41 13.54 15.75
N GLY A 559 -44.11 14.10 14.57
CA GLY A 559 -42.92 14.94 14.34
C GLY A 559 -41.78 14.28 13.58
N MET A 560 -41.96 13.08 13.03
CA MET A 560 -41.02 12.46 12.10
C MET A 560 -40.79 13.37 10.88
N THR A 561 -39.54 13.54 10.45
CA THR A 561 -39.19 14.32 9.27
C THR A 561 -39.48 13.55 7.98
N LYS A 562 -39.60 14.28 6.86
CA LYS A 562 -39.66 13.64 5.54
C LYS A 562 -38.42 12.81 5.22
N GLY A 563 -37.24 13.22 5.70
CA GLY A 563 -36.00 12.46 5.55
C GLY A 563 -36.01 11.16 6.35
N GLU A 564 -36.56 11.17 7.58
CA GLU A 564 -36.75 9.94 8.36
C GLU A 564 -37.76 8.98 7.72
N LEU A 565 -38.83 9.51 7.12
CA LEU A 565 -39.77 8.70 6.33
C LEU A 565 -39.07 8.08 5.12
N LEU A 566 -38.35 8.89 4.33
CA LEU A 566 -37.59 8.43 3.17
C LEU A 566 -36.62 7.31 3.55
N LEU A 567 -35.84 7.53 4.60
CA LEU A 567 -34.90 6.55 5.13
C LEU A 567 -35.58 5.25 5.57
N GLY A 568 -36.73 5.36 6.24
CA GLY A 568 -37.48 4.19 6.70
C GLY A 568 -37.98 3.28 5.58
N PHE A 569 -38.35 3.87 4.44
CA PHE A 569 -38.73 3.10 3.24
C PHE A 569 -37.50 2.57 2.50
N SER A 570 -36.49 3.43 2.28
CA SER A 570 -35.31 3.08 1.49
C SER A 570 -34.49 1.97 2.12
N SER A 571 -34.44 1.89 3.46
CA SER A 571 -33.68 0.87 4.18
C SER A 571 -34.46 -0.42 4.46
N SER A 572 -35.64 -0.61 3.84
CA SER A 572 -36.44 -1.81 4.03
C SER A 572 -35.90 -2.99 3.22
N GLU A 573 -35.97 -4.21 3.77
CA GLU A 573 -35.57 -5.44 3.07
C GLU A 573 -36.37 -5.66 1.76
N GLU A 574 -37.63 -5.24 1.75
CA GLU A 574 -38.48 -5.26 0.55
C GLU A 574 -37.91 -4.39 -0.57
N HIS A 575 -37.47 -3.18 -0.23
CA HIS A 575 -36.84 -2.28 -1.20
C HIS A 575 -35.50 -2.84 -1.70
N PHE A 576 -34.62 -3.28 -0.80
CA PHE A 576 -33.34 -3.90 -1.17
C PHE A 576 -33.52 -5.12 -2.09
N THR A 577 -34.61 -5.87 -1.92
CA THR A 577 -34.97 -6.98 -2.82
C THR A 577 -35.37 -6.50 -4.21
N LEU A 578 -36.08 -5.37 -4.33
CA LEU A 578 -36.48 -4.79 -5.61
C LEU A 578 -35.28 -4.27 -6.41
N ILE A 579 -34.35 -3.60 -5.74
CA ILE A 579 -33.20 -2.96 -6.39
C ILE A 579 -31.93 -3.83 -6.42
N GLN A 580 -32.02 -5.10 -6.03
CA GLN A 580 -30.84 -5.95 -5.80
C GLN A 580 -29.86 -6.02 -6.98
N ASP A 581 -30.40 -6.04 -8.21
CA ASP A 581 -29.63 -6.10 -9.46
C ASP A 581 -28.81 -4.84 -9.71
N HIS A 582 -29.15 -3.73 -9.04
CA HIS A 582 -28.49 -2.42 -9.17
C HIS A 582 -27.45 -2.17 -8.08
N ILE A 583 -27.36 -2.99 -7.02
CA ILE A 583 -26.49 -2.67 -5.86
C ILE A 583 -25.56 -3.81 -5.45
N TYR A 584 -25.96 -5.08 -5.51
CA TYR A 584 -25.20 -6.14 -4.81
C TYR A 584 -23.96 -6.67 -5.55
N SER A 585 -23.86 -6.45 -6.86
CA SER A 585 -22.63 -6.69 -7.63
C SER A 585 -21.94 -5.36 -7.98
N GLY A 586 -21.96 -4.42 -7.03
CA GLY A 586 -21.60 -3.02 -7.21
C GLY A 586 -22.75 -2.16 -7.68
N VAL A 587 -22.73 -0.90 -7.23
CA VAL A 587 -23.78 0.09 -7.44
C VAL A 587 -23.79 0.58 -8.89
N GLU A 588 -24.94 0.47 -9.53
CA GLU A 588 -25.20 1.04 -10.85
C GLU A 588 -25.42 2.55 -10.76
N PHE A 589 -24.81 3.30 -11.66
CA PHE A 589 -24.86 4.75 -11.70
C PHE A 589 -25.01 5.26 -13.14
N LEU A 590 -25.46 6.51 -13.27
CA LEU A 590 -25.61 7.18 -14.56
C LEU A 590 -24.22 7.42 -15.20
N ILE A 591 -24.05 6.92 -16.42
CA ILE A 591 -22.83 7.06 -17.25
C ILE A 591 -22.77 8.43 -17.92
#